data_AF-Q6NA93-F1
#
_entry.id   AF-Q6NA93-F1
#
_cell.length_a   1.000
_cell.length_b   1.000
_cell.length_c   1.000
_cell.angle_alpha   90.00
_cell.angle_beta   90.00
_cell.angle_gamma   90.00
#
_symmetry.space_group_name_H-M   'P 1'
#
loop_
_entity.id
_entity.type
_entity.pdbx_description
1 polymer ?
#
loop_
_entity_poly.entity_id
_entity_poly.type
_entity_poly.pdbx_seq_one_letter_code
_entity_poly.pdbx_strand_id
1 'polypeptide(L)' 'MLPRWQAVRNKLIGHVRQAIERTFAQLKGRYGFTRMRYAGITANAFHLDLVSIAYNLRTAAAIR' A
#
# COMPACT_ATOMS: atom_id res chain seq x y z
N MET A 1 -14.55 -12.12 -20.50
CA MET A 1 -13.19 -12.20 -21.07
C MET A 1 -12.68 -10.78 -21.32
N LEU A 2 -11.45 -10.43 -20.92
CA LEU A 2 -10.88 -9.12 -21.22
C LEU A 2 -10.46 -9.05 -22.71
N PRO A 3 -10.66 -7.91 -23.39
CA PRO A 3 -10.10 -7.69 -24.72
C PRO A 3 -8.57 -7.89 -24.74
N ARG A 4 -8.01 -8.41 -25.84
CA ARG A 4 -6.57 -8.75 -25.96
C ARG A 4 -5.66 -7.57 -25.60
N TRP A 5 -5.99 -6.36 -26.03
CA TRP A 5 -5.22 -5.15 -25.72
C TRP A 5 -5.19 -4.85 -24.20
N GLN A 6 -6.30 -5.08 -23.50
CA GLN A 6 -6.41 -4.82 -22.07
C GLN A 6 -5.63 -5.86 -21.26
N ALA A 7 -5.63 -7.12 -21.70
CA ALA A 7 -4.82 -8.18 -21.10
C ALA A 7 -3.32 -7.89 -21.23
N VAL A 8 -2.85 -7.46 -22.42
CA VAL A 8 -1.46 -7.07 -22.65
C VAL A 8 -1.08 -5.87 -21.76
N ARG A 9 -1.91 -4.82 -21.75
CA ARG A 9 -1.68 -3.65 -20.89
C ARG A 9 -1.59 -4.05 -19.42
N ASN A 10 -2.52 -4.88 -18.93
CA ASN A 10 -2.53 -5.34 -17.53
C ASN A 10 -1.30 -6.17 -17.18
N LYS A 11 -0.82 -7.00 -18.10
CA LYS A 11 0.42 -7.76 -17.92
C LYS A 11 1.62 -6.83 -17.79
N LEU A 12 1.71 -5.80 -18.64
CA LEU A 12 2.82 -4.83 -18.64
C LEU A 12 2.88 -4.02 -17.34
N ILE A 13 1.74 -3.54 -16.83
CA ILE A 13 1.70 -2.72 -15.59
C ILE A 13 1.56 -3.56 -14.31
N GLY A 14 1.40 -4.87 -14.44
CA GLY A 14 1.09 -5.78 -13.33
C GLY A 14 2.16 -5.80 -12.24
N HIS A 15 3.44 -5.78 -12.62
CA HIS A 15 4.55 -5.78 -11.65
C HIS A 15 4.52 -4.56 -10.72
N VAL A 16 4.37 -3.36 -11.30
CA VAL A 16 4.29 -2.11 -10.52
C VAL A 16 3.04 -2.10 -9.65
N ARG A 17 1.89 -2.50 -10.22
CA ARG A 17 0.64 -2.60 -9.48
C ARG A 17 0.75 -3.55 -8.29
N GLN A 18 1.37 -4.71 -8.49
CA GLN A 18 1.53 -5.72 -7.43
C GLN A 18 2.36 -5.19 -6.26
N ALA A 19 3.44 -4.44 -6.53
CA ALA A 19 4.24 -3.84 -5.47
C ALA A 19 3.43 -2.83 -4.63
N ILE A 20 2.66 -1.98 -5.32
CA ILE A 20 1.82 -0.95 -4.68
C ILE A 20 0.67 -1.58 -3.89
N GLU A 21 -0.08 -2.50 -4.50
CA GLU A 21 -1.22 -3.18 -3.87
C GLU A 21 -0.80 -4.01 -2.66
N ARG A 22 0.38 -4.64 -2.70
CA ARG A 22 0.93 -5.36 -1.56
C ARG A 22 1.15 -4.44 -0.37
N THR A 23 1.73 -3.27 -0.58
CA THR A 23 1.93 -2.28 0.48
C THR A 23 0.59 -1.82 1.05
N PHE A 24 -0.39 -1.47 0.21
CA PHE A 24 -1.72 -1.08 0.69
C PHE A 24 -2.43 -2.22 1.45
N ALA A 25 -2.30 -3.47 0.99
CA ALA A 25 -2.86 -4.62 1.69
C ALA A 25 -2.22 -4.79 3.08
N GLN A 26 -0.91 -4.58 3.21
CA GLN A 26 -0.21 -4.62 4.49
C GLN A 26 -0.67 -3.50 5.43
N LEU A 27 -0.74 -2.26 4.93
CA LEU A 27 -1.18 -1.11 5.72
C LEU A 27 -2.62 -1.29 6.22
N LYS A 28 -3.54 -1.68 5.33
CA LYS A 28 -4.94 -1.90 5.69
C LYS A 28 -5.13 -3.11 6.60
N GLY A 29 -4.47 -4.23 6.30
CA GLY A 29 -4.60 -5.48 7.06
C GLY A 29 -3.82 -5.45 8.37
N ARG A 30 -2.49 -5.55 8.29
CA ARG A 30 -1.62 -5.71 9.48
C ARG A 30 -1.51 -4.45 10.33
N TYR A 31 -1.59 -3.26 9.72
CA TYR A 31 -1.50 -2.00 10.46
C TYR A 31 -2.88 -1.37 10.75
N GLY A 32 -3.97 -2.07 10.44
CA GLY A 32 -5.33 -1.64 10.79
C GLY A 32 -5.76 -0.32 10.12
N PHE A 33 -5.12 0.08 9.02
CA PHE A 33 -5.35 1.36 8.35
C PHE A 33 -6.56 1.34 7.40
N THR A 34 -7.61 0.60 7.77
CA THR A 34 -8.88 0.52 7.02
C THR A 34 -9.80 1.71 7.26
N ARG A 35 -9.65 2.38 8.42
CA ARG A 35 -10.45 3.56 8.80
C ARG A 35 -9.57 4.59 9.51
N MET A 36 -9.72 5.84 9.09
CA MET A 36 -9.15 7.01 9.75
C MET A 36 -9.90 7.31 11.05
N ARG A 37 -9.18 7.55 12.15
CA ARG A 37 -9.76 7.70 13.49
C ARG A 37 -9.74 9.12 14.03
N TYR A 38 -8.90 9.99 13.48
CA TYR A 38 -8.73 11.34 14.01
C TYR A 38 -9.73 12.31 13.36
N ALA A 39 -10.23 13.25 14.16
CA ALA A 39 -11.04 14.37 13.67
C ALA A 39 -10.13 15.42 13.03
N GLY A 40 -9.80 15.24 11.75
CA GLY A 40 -9.01 16.18 10.96
C GLY A 40 -8.01 15.51 10.02
N ILE A 41 -7.80 16.12 8.84
CA ILE A 41 -6.90 15.58 7.81
C ILE A 41 -5.45 15.55 8.31
N THR A 42 -5.00 16.61 8.98
CA THR A 42 -3.62 16.73 9.47
C THR A 42 -3.23 15.61 10.44
N ALA A 43 -4.09 15.31 11.42
CA ALA A 43 -3.83 14.24 12.39
C ALA A 43 -3.84 12.85 11.74
N ASN A 44 -4.72 12.63 10.75
CA ASN A 44 -4.73 11.37 9.99
C ASN A 44 -3.50 11.24 9.07
N ALA A 45 -3.03 12.33 8.46
CA ALA A 45 -1.81 12.35 7.66
C ALA A 45 -0.60 12.01 8.53
N PHE A 46 -0.46 12.65 9.69
CA PHE A 46 0.61 12.33 10.64
C PHE A 46 0.58 10.86 11.09
N HIS A 47 -0.60 10.31 11.36
CA HIS A 47 -0.74 8.88 11.68
C HIS A 47 -0.33 7.98 10.51
N LEU A 48 -0.68 8.34 9.26
CA LEU A 48 -0.26 7.61 8.07
C LEU A 48 1.26 7.64 7.90
N ASP A 49 1.90 8.78 8.15
CA ASP A 49 3.35 8.92 8.05
C ASP A 49 4.06 8.00 9.04
N LEU A 50 3.62 8.00 10.31
CA LEU A 50 4.18 7.13 11.34
C LEU A 50 4.06 5.64 10.98
N VAL A 51 2.88 5.22 10.51
CA VAL A 51 2.63 3.82 10.10
C VAL A 51 3.49 3.46 8.89
N SER A 52 3.64 4.36 7.92
CA SER A 52 4.45 4.15 6.72
C SER A 52 5.94 4.04 7.05
N ILE A 53 6.43 4.88 7.96
CA ILE A 53 7.81 4.79 8.49
C ILE A 53 8.02 3.43 9.16
N ALA A 54 7.11 3.01 10.05
CA ALA A 54 7.21 1.72 10.72
C ALA A 54 7.19 0.53 9.74
N TYR A 55 6.37 0.60 8.69
CA TYR A 55 6.36 -0.38 7.61
C TYR A 55 7.70 -0.45 6.87
N ASN A 56 8.26 0.71 6.50
CA ASN A 56 9.54 0.78 5.79
C ASN A 56 10.68 0.24 6.64
N LEU A 57 10.74 0.61 7.93
CA LEU A 57 11.76 0.11 8.86
C LEU A 57 11.69 -1.41 9.02
N ARG A 58 10.50 -1.97 9.23
CA ARG A 58 10.31 -3.44 9.31
C ARG A 58 10.73 -4.13 8.02
N THR A 59 10.39 -3.54 6.87
CA THR A 59 10.73 -4.09 5.56
C THR A 59 12.24 -4.08 5.33
N ALA A 60 12.91 -2.97 5.65
CA ALA A 60 14.37 -2.87 5.56
C ALA A 60 15.07 -3.86 6.49
N ALA A 61 14.56 -4.06 7.71
CA ALA A 61 15.11 -5.03 8.64
C ALA A 61 14.94 -6.49 8.19
N ALA A 62 13.88 -6.80 7.43
CA ALA A 62 13.59 -8.15 6.94
C ALA A 62 14.29 -8.50 5.60
N ILE A 63 14.76 -7.50 4.85
CA ILE A 63 15.50 -7.69 3.59
C ILE A 63 17.01 -7.89 3.84
N ARG A 64 17.47 -7.62 5.07
CA ARG A 64 18.85 -7.84 5.50
C ARG A 64 19.14 -9.33 5.71
#